data_AF-A0A0V0Q1S6-F1
#
_entry.id   AF-A0A0V0Q1S6-F1
#
_cell.length_a   1.000
_cell.length_b   1.000
_cell.length_c   1.000
_cell.angle_alpha   90.00
_cell.angle_beta   90.00
_cell.angle_gamma   90.00
#
_symmetry.space_group_name_H-M   'P 1'
#
loop_
_entity.id
_entity.type
_entity.pdbx_description
1 polymer ?
#
loop_
_entity_poly.entity_id
_entity_poly.type
_entity_poly.pdbx_seq_one_letter_code
_entity_poly.pdbx_strand_id
1 'polypeptide(L)' 'MPEPAHPHPDAASIRDWALYGPRDPEIATLVERLAIERQMRLEEVEQLIVDALTAVLSEPHESSNDSN' A
#
# COMPACT_ATOMS: atom_id res chain seq x y z
N MET A 1 -23.81 -17.65 11.27
CA MET A 1 -23.99 -16.71 10.14
C MET A 1 -22.84 -15.72 10.25
N PRO A 2 -21.95 -15.60 9.25
CA PRO A 2 -20.94 -14.56 9.31
C PRO A 2 -21.64 -13.19 9.22
N GLU A 3 -21.21 -12.26 10.06
CA GLU A 3 -21.75 -10.90 10.16
C GLU A 3 -21.62 -10.18 8.81
N PRO A 4 -22.54 -9.28 8.44
CA PRO A 4 -22.37 -8.49 7.23
C PRO A 4 -21.11 -7.65 7.40
N ALA A 5 -20.06 -8.01 6.65
CA ALA A 5 -18.83 -7.23 6.57
C ALA A 5 -19.25 -5.83 6.15
N HIS A 6 -19.17 -4.88 7.09
CA HIS A 6 -19.47 -3.48 6.81
C HIS A 6 -18.54 -3.06 5.68
N PRO A 7 -19.07 -2.67 4.50
CA PRO A 7 -18.22 -2.30 3.39
C PRO A 7 -17.34 -1.14 3.86
N HIS A 8 -16.03 -1.33 3.72
CA HIS A 8 -15.05 -0.32 4.09
C HIS A 8 -15.47 1.02 3.45
N PRO A 9 -15.42 2.16 4.18
CA PRO A 9 -15.88 3.45 3.65
C PRO A 9 -15.18 3.84 2.34
N ASP A 10 -13.92 3.43 2.18
CA ASP A 10 -13.12 3.60 0.96
C ASP A 10 -13.20 2.44 -0.04
N ALA A 11 -14.09 1.46 0.13
CA ALA A 11 -14.17 0.29 -0.74
C ALA A 11 -14.39 0.67 -2.22
N ALA A 12 -15.17 1.73 -2.47
CA ALA A 12 -15.36 2.26 -3.82
C ALA A 12 -14.06 2.83 -4.40
N SER A 13 -13.33 3.62 -3.60
CA SER A 13 -12.04 4.22 -3.98
C SER A 13 -10.97 3.15 -4.21
N ILE A 14 -10.90 2.12 -3.36
CA ILE A 14 -9.96 1.00 -3.51
C ILE A 14 -10.26 0.23 -4.80
N ARG A 15 -11.54 -0.01 -5.11
CA ARG A 15 -11.94 -0.69 -6.34
C ARG A 15 -11.61 0.13 -7.59
N ASP A 16 -11.81 1.44 -7.53
CA ASP A 16 -11.47 2.35 -8.63
C ASP A 16 -9.95 2.44 -8.83
N TRP A 17 -9.20 2.49 -7.72
CA TRP A 17 -7.76 2.49 -7.73
C TRP A 17 -7.18 1.17 -8.25
N ALA A 18 -7.74 0.01 -7.89
CA ALA A 18 -7.34 -1.26 -8.49
C ALA A 18 -7.60 -1.34 -10.01
N LEU A 19 -8.60 -0.59 -10.50
CA LEU A 19 -8.99 -0.57 -11.91
C LEU A 19 -8.20 0.44 -12.75
N TYR A 20 -7.81 1.58 -12.17
CA TYR A 20 -7.18 2.70 -12.90
C TYR A 20 -5.83 3.18 -12.32
N GLY A 21 -5.44 2.71 -11.14
CA GLY A 21 -4.32 3.23 -10.36
C GLY A 21 -2.97 2.62 -10.75
N PRO A 22 -2.58 1.45 -10.19
CA PRO A 22 -1.24 0.92 -10.40
C PRO A 22 -1.14 0.12 -11.69
N ARG A 23 -0.03 0.33 -12.42
CA ARG A 23 0.36 -0.50 -13.56
C ARG A 23 0.63 -1.96 -13.15
N ASP A 24 0.99 -2.15 -11.88
CA ASP A 24 1.33 -3.45 -11.32
C ASP A 24 0.17 -3.98 -10.42
N PRO A 25 -0.43 -5.13 -10.78
CA PRO A 25 -1.59 -5.67 -10.05
C PRO A 25 -1.24 -6.18 -8.65
N GLU A 26 0.05 -6.43 -8.37
CA GLU A 26 0.50 -6.86 -7.05
C GLU A 26 0.30 -5.74 -6.01
N ILE A 27 0.51 -4.48 -6.40
CA ILE A 27 0.27 -3.32 -5.55
C ILE A 27 -1.22 -3.23 -5.19
N ALA A 28 -2.12 -3.40 -6.17
CA ALA A 28 -3.57 -3.41 -5.91
C ALA A 28 -3.97 -4.49 -4.91
N THR A 29 -3.37 -5.68 -5.00
CA THR A 29 -3.60 -6.78 -4.07
C THR A 29 -3.13 -6.44 -2.65
N LEU A 30 -1.95 -5.82 -2.52
CA LEU A 30 -1.42 -5.39 -1.22
C LEU A 30 -2.32 -4.33 -0.57
N VAL A 31 -2.81 -3.37 -1.33
CA VAL A 31 -3.71 -2.33 -0.83
C VAL A 31 -5.07 -2.88 -0.42
N GLU A 32 -5.66 -3.78 -1.21
CA GLU A 32 -6.90 -4.46 -0.84
C GLU A 32 -6.74 -5.26 0.46
N ARG A 33 -5.64 -5.99 0.60
CA ARG A 33 -5.31 -6.73 1.82
C ARG A 33 -5.13 -5.82 3.02
N LEU A 34 -4.45 -4.68 2.88
CA LEU A 34 -4.31 -3.71 3.96
C LEU A 34 -5.67 -3.11 4.35
N ALA A 35 -6.52 -2.79 3.38
CA ALA A 35 -7.85 -2.26 3.66
C ALA A 35 -8.78 -3.27 4.34
N ILE A 36 -8.73 -4.55 3.94
CA ILE A 36 -9.59 -5.60 4.51
C ILE A 36 -9.03 -6.12 5.84
N GLU A 37 -7.75 -6.48 5.87
CA GLU A 37 -7.13 -7.13 7.04
C GLU A 37 -6.79 -6.13 8.14
N ARG A 38 -6.47 -4.86 7.80
CA ARG A 38 -6.09 -3.82 8.76
C ARG A 38 -7.09 -2.67 8.89
N GLN A 39 -8.18 -2.67 8.12
CA GLN A 39 -9.16 -1.55 8.07
C GLN A 39 -8.49 -0.20 7.81
N MET A 40 -7.38 -0.21 7.05
CA MET A 40 -6.67 1.00 6.66
C MET A 40 -7.37 1.69 5.49
N ARG A 41 -7.40 3.02 5.54
CA ARG A 41 -7.91 3.82 4.43
C ARG A 41 -6.90 3.88 3.30
N LEU A 42 -7.40 4.10 2.08
CA LEU A 42 -6.56 4.21 0.89
C LEU A 42 -5.48 5.29 1.05
N GLU A 43 -5.84 6.45 1.61
CA GLU A 43 -4.91 7.55 1.88
C GLU A 43 -3.76 7.13 2.82
N GLU A 44 -4.04 6.34 3.86
CA GLU A 44 -3.01 5.84 4.80
C GLU A 44 -2.07 4.86 4.11
N VAL A 45 -2.61 4.02 3.22
CA VAL A 45 -1.81 3.08 2.44
C VAL A 45 -0.94 3.81 1.41
N GLU A 46 -1.46 4.86 0.75
CA GLU A 46 -0.68 5.72 -0.14
C GLU A 46 0.43 6.45 0.61
N GLN A 47 0.16 6.97 1.81
CA GLN A 47 1.19 7.55 2.67
C GLN A 47 2.27 6.53 3.06
N LEU A 48 1.90 5.28 3.37
CA LEU A 48 2.86 4.20 3.64
C LEU A 48 3.76 3.89 2.43
N ILE A 49 3.20 3.88 1.23
CA ILE A 49 3.98 3.68 0.00
C ILE A 49 4.96 4.84 -0.20
N VAL A 50 4.50 6.09 -0.04
CA VAL A 50 5.34 7.27 -0.15
C VAL A 50 6.44 7.27 0.91
N ASP A 51 6.11 6.92 2.16
CA ASP A 51 7.07 6.85 3.27
C ASP A 51 8.13 5.77 3.02
N ALA A 52 7.72 4.57 2.59
CA ALA A 52 8.65 3.50 2.25
C ALA A 52 9.58 3.87 1.08
N LEU A 53 9.05 4.49 0.02
CA LEU A 53 9.86 4.98 -1.10
C LEU A 53 10.79 6.09 -0.67
N THR A 54 10.32 7.02 0.16
CA THR A 54 11.12 8.11 0.70
C THR A 54 12.20 7.59 1.61
N ALA A 55 11.93 6.56 2.42
CA ALA A 55 12.91 5.88 3.24
C ALA A 55 14.00 5.26 2.36
N VAL A 56 13.65 4.51 1.32
CA VAL A 56 14.64 3.93 0.36
C VAL A 56 15.46 5.02 -0.33
N LEU A 57 14.87 6.17 -0.65
CA LEU A 57 15.57 7.31 -1.26
C LEU A 57 16.42 8.11 -0.25
N SER A 58 16.02 8.11 1.01
CA SER A 58 16.70 8.82 2.11
C SER A 58 17.76 7.96 2.79
N GLU A 59 17.66 6.64 2.66
CA GLU A 59 18.77 5.75 2.96
C GLU A 59 19.91 6.16 2.03
N PRO A 60 21.05 6.62 2.57
CA PRO A 60 22.23 6.72 1.75
C PRO A 60 22.44 5.32 1.20
N HIS A 61 22.33 5.17 -0.11
CA HIS A 61 22.80 3.99 -0.81
C HIS A 61 24.30 3.94 -0.54
N GLU A 62 24.68 3.39 0.62
CA GLU A 62 26.03 2.94 0.95
C GLU A 62 26.28 1.74 0.02
N SER A 63 26.40 2.07 -1.26
CA SER A 63 27.10 1.28 -2.23
C SER A 63 28.46 1.03 -1.63
N SER A 64 28.73 -0.25 -1.38
CA SER A 64 30.05 -0.85 -1.55
C SER A 64 31.22 0.04 -1.13
N ASN A 65 31.75 -0.16 0.09
CA ASN A 65 33.16 -0.47 0.31
C ASN A 65 33.51 -0.42 1.81
N ASP A 66 33.22 -1.49 2.55
CA ASP A 66 34.05 -1.83 3.71
C ASP A 66 34.61 -3.24 3.51
N SER A 67 35.67 -3.28 2.73
CA SER A 67 36.70 -4.31 2.81
C SER A 67 38.02 -3.56 2.95
N ASN A 68 38.53 -3.46 4.18
CA ASN A 68 39.97 -3.56 4.48
C ASN A 68 40.19 -3.75 5.99
#